data_AF-A0A849ECL4-F1
#
_entry.id   AF-A0A849ECL4-F1
#
_cell.length_a   1.000
_cell.length_b   1.000
_cell.length_c   1.000
_cell.angle_alpha   90.00
_cell.angle_beta   90.00
_cell.angle_gamma   90.00
#
_symmetry.space_group_name_H-M   'P 1'
#
loop_
_entity.id
_entity.type
_entity.pdbx_description
1 polymer ?
#
loop_
_entity_poly.entity_id
_entity_poly.type
_entity_poly.pdbx_seq_one_letter_code
_entity_poly.pdbx_strand_id
1 'polypeptide(L)'
;MGWWLQALEAGTQKAVRDALIAFMAATAQAQAEATKEAQRAGIELAKTKGTAYLGRKPSYTREQLGTVKDLLGKGTGVTEVAKTTGLTRATIYRIKDDPTNAEKALLSWGQVG
;
A
#
# COMPACT_ATOMS: atom_id res chain seq x y z
N MET A 1 -16.70 60.53 18.59
CA MET A 1 -15.24 60.36 18.39
C MET A 1 -14.76 58.90 18.57
N GLY A 2 -15.62 57.87 18.49
CA GLY A 2 -15.20 56.47 18.77
C GLY A 2 -15.07 55.53 17.56
N TRP A 3 -15.70 55.87 16.43
CA TRP A 3 -15.84 54.96 15.28
C TRP A 3 -14.56 54.77 14.46
N TRP A 4 -13.70 55.79 14.40
CA TRP A 4 -12.43 55.73 13.65
C TRP A 4 -11.35 54.88 14.35
N LEU A 5 -11.34 54.87 15.69
CA LEU A 5 -10.44 54.03 16.49
C LEU A 5 -10.81 52.54 16.35
N GLN A 6 -12.10 52.20 16.44
CA GLN A 6 -12.57 50.83 16.22
C GLN A 6 -12.28 50.29 14.82
N ALA A 7 -12.37 51.12 13.78
CA ALA A 7 -12.02 50.72 12.42
C ALA A 7 -10.53 50.38 12.26
N LEU A 8 -9.65 51.14 12.92
CA LEU A 8 -8.20 50.88 12.93
C LEU A 8 -7.84 49.60 13.70
N GLU A 9 -8.49 49.37 14.85
CA GLU A 9 -8.35 48.13 15.62
C GLU A 9 -8.84 46.90 14.83
N ALA A 10 -9.98 47.01 14.14
CA ALA A 10 -10.53 45.94 13.31
C ALA A 10 -9.60 45.60 12.13
N GLY A 11 -8.98 46.59 11.50
CA GLY A 11 -7.97 46.39 10.44
C GLY A 11 -6.73 45.64 10.95
N THR A 12 -6.24 46.02 12.12
CA THR A 12 -5.09 45.37 12.76
C THR A 12 -5.40 43.92 13.16
N GLN A 13 -6.57 43.67 13.76
CA GLN A 13 -7.01 42.33 14.12
C GLN A 13 -7.14 41.41 12.89
N LYS A 14 -7.67 41.93 11.78
CA LYS A 14 -7.73 41.20 10.51
C LYS A 14 -6.34 40.84 10.00
N ALA A 15 -5.40 41.80 10.00
CA ALA A 15 -4.04 41.57 9.54
C ALA A 15 -3.30 40.52 10.39
N VAL A 16 -3.45 40.57 11.72
CA VAL A 16 -2.86 39.58 12.63
C VAL A 16 -3.44 38.19 12.38
N ARG A 17 -4.76 38.07 12.23
CA ARG A 17 -5.41 36.79 11.90
C ARG A 17 -4.90 36.23 10.58
N ASP A 18 -4.86 37.05 9.54
CA ASP A 18 -4.45 36.62 8.21
C ASP A 18 -2.97 36.18 8.21
N ALA A 19 -2.09 36.86 8.96
CA ALA A 19 -0.69 36.47 9.14
C ALA A 19 -0.54 35.15 9.90
N LEU A 20 -1.32 34.93 10.97
CA LEU A 20 -1.30 33.67 11.72
C LEU A 20 -1.75 32.49 10.84
N ILE A 21 -2.81 32.66 10.06
CA ILE A 21 -3.28 31.63 9.12
C ILE A 21 -2.20 31.33 8.07
N ALA A 22 -1.57 32.36 7.50
CA ALA A 22 -0.51 32.18 6.52
C ALA A 22 0.69 31.43 7.11
N PHE A 23 1.10 31.78 8.33
CA PHE A 23 2.18 31.09 9.03
C PHE A 23 1.83 29.63 9.35
N MET A 24 0.62 29.36 9.85
CA MET A 24 0.16 28.00 10.11
C MET A 24 0.07 27.16 8.84
N ALA A 25 -0.38 27.75 7.73
CA ALA A 25 -0.41 27.07 6.44
C ALA A 25 1.01 26.74 5.93
N ALA A 26 1.93 27.70 6.00
CA ALA A 26 3.32 27.51 5.59
C ALA A 26 4.04 26.44 6.44
N THR A 27 3.85 26.48 7.76
CA THR A 27 4.44 25.50 8.68
C THR A 27 3.85 24.10 8.47
N ALA A 28 2.53 23.99 8.27
CA ALA A 28 1.89 22.71 7.96
C ALA A 28 2.43 22.11 6.65
N GLN A 29 2.63 22.94 5.62
CA GLN A 29 3.21 22.50 4.36
C GLN A 29 4.65 22.01 4.56
N ALA A 30 5.50 22.76 5.28
CA ALA A 30 6.87 22.35 5.56
C ALA A 30 6.94 21.02 6.33
N GLN A 31 6.04 20.82 7.31
CA GLN A 31 5.94 19.55 8.04
C GLN A 31 5.50 18.38 7.14
N ALA A 32 4.55 18.63 6.23
CA ALA A 32 4.09 17.62 5.29
C ALA A 32 5.21 17.19 4.32
N GLU A 33 5.99 18.14 3.82
CA GLU A 33 7.15 17.88 2.96
C GLU A 33 8.22 17.07 3.72
N ALA A 34 8.58 17.49 4.94
CA ALA A 34 9.54 16.76 5.77
C ALA A 34 9.09 15.32 6.10
N THR A 35 7.79 15.13 6.39
CA THR A 35 7.23 13.80 6.66
C THR A 35 7.30 12.91 5.42
N LYS A 36 7.04 13.47 4.23
CA LYS A 36 7.12 12.76 2.96
C LYS A 36 8.54 12.32 2.63
N GLU A 37 9.53 13.16 2.92
CA GLU A 37 10.95 12.83 2.75
C GLU A 37 11.40 11.74 3.72
N ALA A 38 11.06 11.87 5.00
CA ALA A 38 11.34 10.84 6.00
C ALA A 38 10.68 9.50 5.64
N GLN A 39 9.41 9.52 5.19
CA GLN A 39 8.72 8.33 4.71
C GLN A 39 9.41 7.72 3.50
N ARG A 40 9.86 8.53 2.53
CA ARG A 40 10.59 8.04 1.36
C ARG A 40 11.87 7.31 1.77
N ALA A 41 12.68 7.91 2.65
CA ALA A 41 13.88 7.28 3.18
C ALA A 41 13.56 5.96 3.92
N GLY A 42 12.46 5.93 4.67
CA GLY A 42 11.96 4.71 5.32
C GLY A 42 11.57 3.61 4.31
N ILE A 43 10.88 3.98 3.23
CA ILE A 43 10.52 3.07 2.13
C ILE A 43 11.78 2.51 1.44
N GLU A 44 12.77 3.36 1.17
CA GLU A 44 14.03 2.95 0.54
C GLU A 44 14.80 1.96 1.42
N LEU A 45 14.91 2.25 2.73
CA LEU A 45 15.50 1.32 3.69
C LEU A 45 14.70 0.00 3.81
N ALA A 46 13.38 0.06 3.73
CA ALA A 46 12.53 -1.13 3.76
C ALA A 46 12.67 -1.97 2.47
N LYS A 47 12.90 -1.33 1.31
CA LYS A 47 13.20 -2.02 0.05
C LYS A 47 14.54 -2.74 0.09
N THR A 48 15.58 -2.18 0.70
CA THR A 48 16.90 -2.85 0.79
C THR A 48 16.85 -4.10 1.68
N LYS A 49 16.00 -4.11 2.72
CA LYS A 49 15.79 -5.28 3.58
C LYS A 49 15.04 -6.44 2.89
N GLY A 50 14.39 -6.19 1.75
CA GLY A 50 13.74 -7.23 0.92
C GLY A 50 12.48 -7.90 1.48
N THR A 51 12.20 -7.78 2.78
CA THR A 51 11.08 -8.46 3.46
C THR A 51 9.83 -7.59 3.68
N ALA A 52 9.92 -6.28 3.47
CA ALA A 52 8.82 -5.35 3.77
C ALA A 52 7.78 -5.21 2.65
N TYR A 53 8.18 -5.47 1.39
CA TYR A 53 7.33 -5.27 0.21
C TYR A 53 7.15 -6.56 -0.58
N LEU A 54 6.53 -7.56 0.05
CA LEU A 54 6.31 -8.89 -0.53
C LEU A 54 4.98 -9.01 -1.32
N GLY A 55 4.24 -7.91 -1.44
CA GLY A 55 2.91 -7.90 -2.06
C GLY A 55 1.85 -8.54 -1.17
N ARG A 56 0.75 -9.04 -1.77
CA ARG A 56 -0.31 -9.72 -1.02
C ARG A 56 0.13 -11.14 -0.68
N LYS A 57 -0.06 -11.57 0.57
CA LYS A 57 0.15 -12.96 0.98
C LYS A 57 -0.66 -13.91 0.07
N PRO A 58 -0.04 -14.94 -0.54
CA PRO A 58 -0.76 -15.92 -1.34
C PRO A 58 -1.92 -16.55 -0.58
N SER A 59 -3.03 -16.77 -1.28
CA SER A 59 -4.24 -17.41 -0.70
C SER A 59 -4.20 -18.94 -0.79
N TYR A 60 -3.05 -19.51 -1.09
CA TYR A 60 -2.83 -20.93 -1.31
C TYR A 60 -1.51 -21.35 -0.65
N THR A 61 -1.39 -22.64 -0.32
CA THR A 61 -0.15 -23.22 0.23
C THR A 61 0.75 -23.79 -0.88
N ARG A 62 1.94 -24.26 -0.50
CA ARG A 62 2.87 -24.92 -1.41
C ARG A 62 2.29 -26.22 -1.98
N GLU A 63 1.57 -26.98 -1.15
CA GLU A 63 0.92 -28.24 -1.50
C GLU A 63 -0.24 -28.00 -2.48
N GLN A 64 -1.03 -26.95 -2.24
CA GLN A 64 -2.11 -26.56 -3.14
C GLN A 64 -1.56 -26.11 -4.50
N LEU A 65 -0.48 -25.32 -4.52
CA LEU A 65 0.16 -24.91 -5.78
C LEU A 65 0.67 -26.14 -6.57
N GLY A 66 1.31 -27.09 -5.90
CA GLY A 66 1.75 -28.35 -6.51
C GLY A 66 0.58 -29.12 -7.13
N THR A 67 -0.48 -29.32 -6.35
CA THR A 67 -1.71 -30.00 -6.80
C THR A 67 -2.34 -29.30 -8.02
N VAL A 68 -2.40 -27.97 -8.02
CA VAL A 68 -2.90 -27.20 -9.18
C VAL A 68 -2.04 -27.43 -10.42
N LYS A 69 -0.70 -27.33 -10.30
CA LYS A 69 0.23 -27.54 -11.43
C LYS A 69 0.09 -28.95 -12.00
N ASP A 70 0.00 -29.95 -11.13
CA ASP A 70 -0.12 -31.36 -11.53
C ASP A 70 -1.44 -31.64 -12.26
N LEU A 71 -2.56 -31.19 -11.71
CA LEU A 71 -3.88 -31.43 -12.31
C LEU A 71 -4.04 -30.68 -13.64
N LEU A 72 -3.57 -29.42 -13.71
CA LEU A 72 -3.58 -28.66 -14.97
C LEU A 72 -2.64 -29.29 -16.02
N GLY A 73 -1.48 -29.80 -15.61
CA GLY A 73 -0.54 -30.51 -16.49
C GLY A 73 -1.11 -31.82 -17.06
N LYS A 74 -2.01 -32.47 -16.32
CA LYS A 74 -2.79 -33.64 -16.77
C LYS A 74 -3.99 -33.29 -17.65
N GLY A 75 -4.21 -32.01 -17.96
CA GLY A 75 -5.36 -31.55 -18.74
C GLY A 75 -6.68 -31.48 -17.96
N THR A 76 -6.65 -31.55 -16.63
CA THR A 76 -7.85 -31.46 -15.80
C THR A 76 -8.44 -30.05 -15.88
N GLY A 77 -9.77 -29.97 -16.07
CA GLY A 77 -10.47 -28.69 -16.17
C GLY A 77 -10.44 -27.88 -14.86
N VAL A 78 -10.36 -26.56 -14.97
CA VAL A 78 -10.26 -25.61 -13.83
C VAL A 78 -11.35 -25.80 -12.77
N THR A 79 -12.56 -26.16 -13.18
CA THR A 79 -13.68 -26.44 -12.25
C THR A 79 -13.39 -27.63 -11.35
N GLU A 80 -12.78 -28.69 -11.88
CA GLU A 80 -12.46 -29.88 -11.11
C GLU A 80 -11.27 -29.62 -10.20
N VAL A 81 -10.24 -28.91 -10.69
CA VAL A 81 -9.12 -28.44 -9.87
C VAL A 81 -9.60 -27.59 -8.68
N ALA A 82 -10.59 -26.72 -8.89
CA ALA A 82 -11.18 -25.91 -7.82
C ALA A 82 -11.83 -26.75 -6.72
N LYS A 83 -12.57 -27.81 -7.10
CA LYS A 83 -13.17 -28.73 -6.13
C LYS A 83 -12.11 -29.49 -5.34
N THR A 84 -11.06 -29.99 -6.00
CA THR A 84 -10.01 -30.77 -5.35
C THR A 84 -9.17 -29.93 -4.39
N THR A 85 -8.84 -28.69 -4.79
CA THR A 85 -7.90 -27.83 -4.04
C THR A 85 -8.58 -26.89 -3.05
N GLY A 86 -9.90 -26.70 -3.17
CA GLY A 86 -10.67 -25.71 -2.42
C GLY A 86 -10.39 -24.25 -2.86
N LEU A 87 -9.59 -24.05 -3.91
CA LEU A 87 -9.24 -22.71 -4.39
C LEU A 87 -10.31 -22.16 -5.33
N THR A 88 -10.46 -20.83 -5.32
CA THR A 88 -11.33 -20.17 -6.29
C THR A 88 -10.78 -20.35 -7.71
N ARG A 89 -11.68 -20.45 -8.70
CA ARG A 89 -11.30 -20.50 -10.12
C ARG A 89 -10.39 -19.33 -10.51
N ALA A 90 -10.63 -18.14 -9.96
CA ALA A 90 -9.78 -16.97 -10.21
C ALA A 90 -8.34 -17.15 -9.71
N THR A 91 -8.14 -17.79 -8.56
CA THR A 91 -6.81 -18.15 -8.06
C THR A 91 -6.13 -19.14 -8.99
N ILE A 92 -6.86 -20.15 -9.46
CA ILE A 92 -6.33 -21.17 -10.37
C ILE A 92 -5.94 -20.57 -11.73
N TYR A 93 -6.75 -19.66 -12.28
CA TYR A 93 -6.39 -18.94 -13.50
C TYR A 93 -5.12 -18.12 -13.31
N ARG A 94 -4.97 -17.37 -12.21
CA ARG A 94 -3.74 -16.62 -11.93
C ARG A 94 -2.51 -17.52 -11.83
N ILE A 95 -2.64 -18.70 -11.21
CA ILE A 95 -1.57 -19.71 -11.14
C ILE A 95 -1.25 -20.26 -12.53
N LYS A 96 -2.27 -20.52 -13.36
CA LYS A 96 -2.12 -21.02 -14.72
C LYS A 96 -1.42 -20.01 -15.63
N ASP A 97 -1.81 -18.73 -15.53
CA ASP A 97 -1.30 -17.65 -16.38
C ASP A 97 0.13 -17.28 -16.01
N ASP A 98 0.49 -17.32 -14.71
CA ASP A 98 1.83 -17.01 -14.23
C ASP A 98 2.26 -17.94 -13.06
N PRO A 99 2.67 -19.18 -13.37
CA PRO A 99 3.07 -20.15 -12.36
C PRO A 99 4.39 -19.76 -11.67
N THR A 100 5.28 -19.05 -12.37
CA THR A 100 6.57 -18.62 -11.82
C THR A 100 6.38 -17.56 -10.74
N ASN A 101 5.52 -16.58 -10.97
CA ASN A 101 5.22 -15.56 -9.97
C ASN A 101 4.45 -16.13 -8.77
N ALA A 102 3.54 -17.07 -9.01
CA ALA A 102 2.88 -17.82 -7.93
C ALA A 102 3.89 -18.52 -7.01
N GLU A 103 4.93 -19.11 -7.60
CA GLU A 103 5.99 -19.80 -6.87
C GLU A 103 6.91 -18.83 -6.11
N LYS A 104 7.28 -17.71 -6.73
CA LYS A 104 8.05 -16.62 -6.10
C LYS A 104 7.32 -16.02 -4.90
N ALA A 105 6.02 -15.78 -5.02
CA ALA A 105 5.22 -15.21 -3.94
C ALA A 105 5.15 -16.14 -2.72
N LEU A 106 5.10 -17.45 -2.92
CA LEU A 106 5.18 -18.40 -1.81
C LEU A 106 6.57 -18.40 -1.15
N LEU A 107 7.64 -18.38 -1.94
CA LEU A 107 9.01 -18.34 -1.42
C LEU A 107 9.24 -17.06 -0.60
N SER A 108 8.82 -15.92 -1.13
CA SER A 108 9.01 -14.62 -0.49
C SER A 108 8.26 -14.53 0.85
N TRP A 109 7.06 -15.10 0.95
CA TRP A 109 6.28 -15.16 2.19
C TRP A 109 6.69 -16.29 3.13
N GLY A 110 7.31 -17.36 2.62
CA GLY A 110 7.84 -18.47 3.42
C GLY A 110 9.13 -18.13 4.15
N GLN A 111 9.90 -17.15 3.68
CA GLN A 111 11.11 -16.65 4.35
C GLN A 111 10.85 -15.70 5.54
N VAL A 112 9.58 -15.29 5.76
CA VAL A 112 9.19 -14.32 6.79
C VAL A 112 8.51 -14.96 8.01
N GLY A 113 8.29 -16.28 7.98
CA GLY A 113 7.80 -17.06 9.14
C GLY A 113 8.92 -17.86 9.77
#